data_AF-A0A2T7HJ19-F1
#
_entry.id   AF-A0A2T7HJ19-F1
#
_cell.length_a   1.000
_cell.length_b   1.000
_cell.length_c   1.000
_cell.angle_alpha   90.00
_cell.angle_beta   90.00
_cell.angle_gamma   90.00
#
_symmetry.space_group_name_H-M   'P 1'
#
loop_
_entity.id
_entity.type
_entity.pdbx_description
1 polymer ?
#
loop_
_entity_poly.entity_id
_entity_poly.type
_entity_poly.pdbx_seq_one_letter_code
_entity_poly.pdbx_strand_id
1 'polypeptide(L)'
;MHAQKTFDENLEIGAKLGDIIQNSESRTQLIENPAEVLATIGVNADVEIFADTADMVHLVVPAEIDAARVAAGDEAYFEELGKAALGNCFYEDLPK
;
A
#
# COMPACT_ATOMS: atom_id res chain seq x y z
N MET A 1 2.81 -7.61 26.70
CA MET A 1 3.30 -8.82 25.98
C MET A 1 2.53 -9.11 24.69
N HIS A 2 1.20 -8.95 24.62
CA HIS A 2 0.45 -9.17 23.36
C HIS A 2 0.79 -8.15 22.25
N ALA A 3 0.83 -6.86 22.56
CA ALA A 3 1.17 -5.82 21.58
C ALA A 3 2.57 -5.98 20.96
N GLN A 4 3.54 -6.49 21.73
CA GLN A 4 4.90 -6.74 21.24
C GLN A 4 4.91 -7.86 20.19
N LYS A 5 4.22 -8.98 20.46
CA LYS A 5 4.12 -10.10 19.51
C LYS A 5 3.43 -9.72 18.21
N THR A 6 2.33 -8.96 18.27
CA THR A 6 1.62 -8.50 17.08
C THR A 6 2.48 -7.55 16.24
N PHE A 7 3.32 -6.74 16.88
CA PHE A 7 4.27 -5.89 16.17
C PHE A 7 5.34 -6.71 15.45
N ASP A 8 5.88 -7.74 16.10
CA ASP A 8 6.88 -8.63 15.53
C ASP A 8 6.31 -9.44 14.34
N GLU A 9 5.08 -9.93 14.45
CA GLU A 9 4.37 -10.65 13.37
C GLU A 9 4.11 -9.75 12.15
N ASN A 10 3.62 -8.52 12.36
CA ASN A 10 3.38 -7.59 11.26
C ASN A 10 4.67 -7.15 10.57
N LEU A 11 5.76 -6.99 11.32
CA LEU A 11 7.07 -6.66 10.78
C LEU A 11 7.62 -7.82 9.92
N GLU A 12 7.44 -9.06 10.38
CA GLU A 12 7.84 -10.26 9.63
C GLU A 12 7.05 -10.40 8.32
N ILE A 13 5.73 -10.16 8.36
CA ILE A 13 4.88 -10.14 7.15
C ILE A 13 5.35 -9.04 6.19
N GLY A 14 5.62 -7.84 6.70
CA GLY A 14 6.12 -6.71 5.90
C GLY A 14 7.45 -7.01 5.22
N ALA A 15 8.38 -7.66 5.92
CA ALA A 15 9.67 -8.07 5.34
C ALA A 15 9.49 -9.09 4.22
N LYS A 16 8.67 -10.14 4.45
CA LYS A 16 8.36 -11.16 3.43
C LYS A 16 7.68 -10.58 2.19
N LEU A 17 6.75 -9.65 2.38
CA LEU A 17 6.12 -8.93 1.27
C LEU A 17 7.14 -8.06 0.51
N GLY A 18 8.04 -7.40 1.22
CA GLY A 18 9.15 -6.66 0.62
C GLY A 18 10.03 -7.53 -0.27
N ASP A 19 10.37 -8.73 0.18
CA ASP A 19 11.16 -9.70 -0.60
C ASP A 19 10.43 -10.13 -1.89
N ILE A 20 9.11 -10.38 -1.81
CA ILE A 20 8.27 -10.72 -2.96
C ILE A 20 8.26 -9.58 -3.99
N ILE A 21 8.10 -8.33 -3.55
CA ILE A 21 8.02 -7.16 -4.44
C ILE A 21 9.36 -6.91 -5.16
N GLN A 22 10.49 -7.15 -4.48
CA GLN A 22 11.83 -6.95 -5.04
C GLN A 22 12.21 -8.05 -6.06
N ASN A 23 11.64 -9.25 -5.96
CA ASN A 23 11.87 -10.32 -6.92
C ASN A 23 10.87 -10.23 -8.09
N SER A 24 11.36 -10.15 -9.34
CA SER A 24 10.50 -10.01 -10.51
C SER A 24 9.57 -11.20 -10.76
N GLU A 25 10.04 -12.43 -10.53
CA GLU A 25 9.25 -13.65 -10.74
C GLU A 25 8.16 -13.78 -9.66
N SER A 26 8.52 -13.55 -8.40
CA SER A 26 7.57 -13.58 -7.29
C SER A 26 6.54 -12.44 -7.39
N ARG A 27 6.94 -11.27 -7.87
CA ARG A 27 6.02 -10.16 -8.16
C ARG A 27 5.03 -10.50 -9.27
N THR A 28 5.47 -11.18 -10.33
CA THR A 28 4.55 -11.66 -11.38
C THR A 28 3.54 -12.65 -10.80
N GLN A 29 3.99 -13.60 -9.97
CA GLN A 29 3.09 -14.54 -9.30
C GLN A 29 2.10 -13.84 -8.36
N LEU A 30 2.53 -12.78 -7.67
CA LEU A 30 1.67 -11.97 -6.80
C LEU A 30 0.55 -11.29 -7.60
N ILE A 31 0.82 -10.84 -8.82
CA ILE A 31 -0.18 -10.23 -9.71
C ILE A 31 -1.15 -11.28 -10.26
N GLU A 32 -0.66 -12.46 -10.62
CA GLU A 32 -1.48 -13.53 -11.22
C GLU A 32 -2.34 -14.27 -10.18
N ASN A 33 -1.79 -14.52 -8.98
CA ASN A 33 -2.42 -15.32 -7.93
C ASN A 33 -2.23 -14.69 -6.54
N PRO A 34 -2.78 -13.48 -6.31
CA PRO A 34 -2.51 -12.72 -5.08
C PRO A 34 -2.89 -13.47 -3.81
N ALA A 35 -4.05 -14.13 -3.78
CA ALA A 35 -4.51 -14.86 -2.60
C ALA A 35 -3.58 -16.02 -2.21
N GLU A 36 -3.04 -16.74 -3.19
CA GLU A 36 -2.13 -17.86 -2.94
C GLU A 36 -0.80 -17.36 -2.39
N VAL A 37 -0.21 -16.35 -3.04
CA VAL A 37 1.07 -15.77 -2.64
C VAL A 37 0.96 -15.10 -1.26
N LEU A 38 -0.12 -14.35 -1.00
CA LEU A 38 -0.37 -13.75 0.31
C LEU A 38 -0.55 -14.79 1.42
N ALA A 39 -1.21 -15.90 1.13
CA ALA A 39 -1.34 -17.00 2.10
C ALA A 39 0.03 -17.59 2.48
N THR A 40 0.99 -17.65 1.55
CA THR A 40 2.35 -18.16 1.84
C THR A 40 3.11 -17.31 2.86
N ILE A 41 2.77 -16.02 2.98
CA ILE A 41 3.38 -15.11 3.95
C ILE A 41 2.50 -14.88 5.19
N GLY A 42 1.39 -15.61 5.33
CA GLY A 42 0.51 -15.54 6.48
C GLY A 42 -0.53 -14.41 6.45
N VAL A 43 -0.77 -13.82 5.28
CA VAL A 43 -1.82 -12.80 5.09
C VAL A 43 -3.14 -13.49 4.74
N ASN A 44 -4.22 -13.10 5.43
CA ASN A 44 -5.56 -13.63 5.19
C ASN A 44 -6.14 -13.16 3.85
N ALA A 45 -7.08 -13.93 3.31
CA ALA A 45 -7.68 -13.75 1.99
C ALA A 45 -8.54 -12.47 1.81
N ASP A 46 -8.78 -11.70 2.88
CA ASP A 46 -9.56 -10.45 2.83
C ASP A 46 -8.71 -9.22 2.44
N VAL A 47 -7.47 -9.43 1.98
CA VAL A 47 -6.57 -8.36 1.53
C VAL A 47 -6.59 -8.25 0.01
N GLU A 48 -6.95 -7.06 -0.47
CA GLU A 48 -6.86 -6.70 -1.89
C GLU A 48 -5.58 -5.92 -2.16
N ILE A 49 -4.88 -6.25 -3.25
CA ILE A 49 -3.65 -5.58 -3.66
C ILE A 49 -3.95 -4.66 -4.83
N PHE A 50 -3.55 -3.40 -4.68
CA PHE A 50 -3.59 -2.42 -5.74
C PHE A 50 -2.16 -2.04 -6.13
N ALA A 51 -1.83 -2.22 -7.41
CA ALA A 51 -0.53 -1.87 -7.95
C ALA A 51 -0.55 -0.43 -8.47
N ASP A 52 0.39 0.37 -8.01
CA ASP A 52 0.62 1.71 -8.55
C ASP A 52 1.24 1.64 -9.95
N THR A 53 0.82 2.53 -10.82
CA THR A 53 1.35 2.73 -12.17
C THR A 53 1.97 4.12 -12.29
N ALA A 54 2.56 4.43 -13.45
CA ALA A 54 3.14 5.75 -13.69
C ALA A 54 2.12 6.90 -13.58
N ASP A 55 0.85 6.59 -13.80
CA ASP A 55 -0.29 7.53 -13.85
C ASP A 55 -1.30 7.33 -12.72
N MET A 56 -1.13 6.31 -11.87
CA MET A 56 -2.06 6.00 -10.78
C MET A 56 -1.33 5.60 -9.51
N VAL A 57 -1.68 6.24 -8.40
CA VAL A 57 -1.18 5.92 -7.06
C VAL A 57 -2.38 5.65 -6.15
N HIS A 58 -2.31 4.58 -5.36
CA HIS A 58 -3.33 4.23 -4.37
C HIS A 58 -2.93 4.71 -2.98
N LEU A 59 -3.86 5.38 -2.32
CA LEU A 59 -3.68 5.86 -0.95
C LEU A 59 -4.61 5.11 -0.01
N VAL A 60 -4.05 4.52 1.04
CA VAL A 60 -4.83 3.90 2.11
C VAL A 60 -5.17 4.98 3.13
N VAL A 61 -6.43 5.42 3.11
CA VAL A 61 -6.97 6.37 4.10
C VAL A 61 -7.73 5.59 5.17
N PRO A 62 -7.29 5.61 6.44
CA PRO A 62 -8.06 4.99 7.52
C PRO A 62 -9.45 5.63 7.63
N ALA A 63 -10.49 4.83 7.39
CA ALA A 63 -11.86 5.31 7.25
C ALA A 63 -12.34 6.12 8.47
N GLU A 64 -11.88 5.83 9.68
CA GLU A 64 -12.35 6.51 10.89
C GLU A 64 -11.87 7.97 11.02
N ILE A 65 -10.71 8.30 10.46
CA ILE A 65 -10.09 9.62 10.65
C ILE A 65 -10.72 10.65 9.71
N ASP A 66 -10.98 10.25 8.47
CA ASP A 66 -11.38 11.17 7.40
C ASP A 66 -12.68 10.77 6.66
N ALA A 67 -13.46 9.83 7.20
CA ALA A 67 -14.71 9.33 6.61
C ALA A 67 -15.64 10.43 6.09
N ALA A 68 -15.79 11.53 6.85
CA ALA A 68 -16.70 12.61 6.48
C ALA A 68 -16.25 13.35 5.20
N ARG A 69 -14.94 13.52 5.00
CA ARG A 69 -14.37 14.19 3.82
C ARG A 69 -14.39 13.27 2.61
N VAL A 70 -14.05 11.99 2.81
CA VAL A 70 -14.12 10.96 1.78
C VAL A 70 -15.57 10.79 1.29
N ALA A 71 -16.54 10.70 2.20
CA ALA A 71 -17.96 10.55 1.85
C ALA A 71 -18.55 11.80 1.16
N ALA A 72 -17.99 12.98 1.43
CA ALA A 72 -18.38 14.21 0.78
C ALA A 72 -17.77 14.37 -0.62
N GLY A 73 -16.85 13.49 -1.04
CA GLY A 73 -16.14 13.62 -2.31
C GLY A 73 -15.31 14.91 -2.39
N ASP A 74 -14.67 15.30 -1.28
CA ASP A 74 -13.92 16.55 -1.19
C ASP A 74 -12.67 16.52 -2.09
N GLU A 75 -12.79 17.08 -3.30
CA GLU A 75 -11.72 17.13 -4.29
C GLU A 75 -10.49 17.88 -3.79
N ALA A 76 -10.66 18.94 -2.98
CA ALA A 76 -9.55 19.70 -2.44
C ALA A 76 -8.75 18.87 -1.42
N TYR A 77 -9.46 18.12 -0.57
CA TYR A 77 -8.82 17.17 0.35
C TYR A 77 -8.07 16.06 -0.40
N PHE A 78 -8.64 15.49 -1.47
CA PHE A 78 -7.94 14.50 -2.27
C PHE A 78 -6.72 15.07 -3.00
N GLU A 79 -6.77 16.32 -3.47
CA GLU A 79 -5.61 16.99 -4.07
C GLU A 79 -4.50 17.22 -3.03
N GLU A 80 -4.85 17.62 -1.80
CA GLU A 80 -3.88 17.77 -0.70
C GLU A 80 -3.25 16.42 -0.32
N LEU A 81 -4.05 15.35 -0.22
CA LEU A 81 -3.55 14.00 0.02
C LEU A 81 -2.62 13.54 -1.11
N GLY A 82 -3.02 13.74 -2.36
CA GLY A 82 -2.20 13.42 -3.53
C GLY A 82 -0.88 14.18 -3.50
N LYS A 83 -0.90 15.48 -3.18
CA LYS A 83 0.32 16.29 -3.00
C LYS A 83 1.18 15.81 -1.84
N ALA A 84 0.60 15.42 -0.71
CA ALA A 84 1.36 14.91 0.43
C ALA A 84 2.01 13.54 0.12
N ALA A 85 1.30 12.68 -0.60
CA ALA A 85 1.79 11.38 -1.02
C ALA A 85 2.90 11.51 -2.08
N LEU A 86 2.65 12.27 -3.14
CA LEU A 86 3.62 12.50 -4.22
C LEU A 86 4.77 13.42 -3.81
N GLY A 87 4.54 14.34 -2.87
CA GLY A 87 5.54 15.27 -2.38
C GLY A 87 6.66 14.59 -1.58
N ASN A 88 6.40 13.40 -1.04
CA ASN A 88 7.45 12.52 -0.52
C ASN A 88 8.08 11.63 -1.61
N CYS A 89 7.47 11.53 -2.79
CA CYS A 89 7.94 10.68 -3.89
C CYS A 89 8.76 11.42 -4.96
N PHE A 90 8.66 12.74 -5.16
CA PHE A 90 9.47 13.49 -6.16
C PHE A 90 9.62 14.98 -5.76
N TYR A 91 10.69 15.75 -6.05
CA TYR A 91 11.47 15.87 -7.29
C TYR A 91 12.90 16.45 -7.04
N GLU A 92 13.99 15.73 -7.33
CA GLU A 92 15.29 16.38 -7.62
C GLU A 92 15.43 16.78 -9.11
N ASP A 93 14.63 16.19 -10.00
CA ASP A 93 14.63 16.52 -11.43
C ASP A 93 13.23 16.93 -11.91
N LEU A 94 12.97 18.24 -11.89
CA LEU A 94 11.93 18.83 -12.74
C LEU A 94 12.55 19.09 -14.14
N PRO A 95 11.94 18.61 -15.24
CA PRO A 95 12.42 18.94 -16.57
C PRO A 95 12.29 20.45 -16.84
N LYS A 96 13.35 21.04 -17.42
CA LYS A 96 13.35 22.41 -17.94
C LYS A 96 12.61 22.53 -19.26
#